data_AF-A0A963VNT1-F1
#
_entry.id   AF-A0A963VNT1-F1
#
_cell.length_a   1.000
_cell.length_b   1.000
_cell.length_c   1.000
_cell.angle_alpha   90.00
_cell.angle_beta   90.00
_cell.angle_gamma   90.00
#
_symmetry.space_group_name_H-M   'P 1'
#
loop_
_entity.id
_entity.type
_entity.pdbx_description
1 polymer ?
#
loop_
_entity_poly.entity_id
_entity_poly.type
_entity_poly.pdbx_seq_one_letter_code
_entity_poly.pdbx_strand_id
1 'polypeptide(L)'
;LFGHIQKDKRHKDVVLLHYEEISERRFGGWTMGQVNMSRINTSILLKYAEKPELDPYSVSGKVSLALLEELMATASIMGRA
;
A
#
# COMPACT_ATOMS: atom_id res chain seq x y z
N LEU A 1 6.13 1.17 -16.71
CA LEU A 1 6.63 1.04 -15.32
C LEU A 1 6.28 -0.30 -14.69
N PHE A 2 4.98 -0.64 -14.52
CA PHE A 2 4.56 -1.90 -13.88
C PHE A 2 5.25 -3.15 -14.45
N GLY A 3 5.34 -3.30 -15.78
CA GLY A 3 6.04 -4.42 -16.41
C GLY A 3 7.55 -4.50 -16.14
N HIS A 4 8.20 -3.39 -15.77
CA HIS A 4 9.59 -3.42 -15.29
C HIS A 4 9.67 -3.91 -13.84
N ILE A 5 8.74 -3.44 -13.00
CA ILE A 5 8.64 -3.89 -11.60
C ILE A 5 8.39 -5.40 -11.57
N GLN A 6 7.41 -5.90 -12.32
CA GLN A 6 7.06 -7.33 -12.34
C GLN A 6 8.25 -8.25 -12.69
N LYS A 7 9.22 -7.78 -13.48
CA LYS A 7 10.38 -8.57 -13.91
C LYS A 7 11.59 -8.45 -12.99
N ASP A 8 11.48 -7.65 -11.92
CA ASP A 8 12.60 -7.39 -11.03
C ASP A 8 12.90 -8.60 -10.13
N LYS A 9 14.15 -9.05 -10.13
CA LYS A 9 14.58 -10.24 -9.38
C LYS A 9 14.58 -10.05 -7.85
N ARG A 10 14.45 -8.81 -7.36
CA ARG A 10 14.44 -8.49 -5.93
C ARG A 10 13.15 -8.92 -5.22
N HIS A 11 12.10 -9.26 -5.97
CA HIS A 11 10.85 -9.76 -5.43
C HIS A 11 10.28 -10.88 -6.31
N LYS A 12 9.22 -11.53 -5.83
CA LYS A 12 8.53 -12.62 -6.51
C LYS A 12 7.03 -12.54 -6.20
N ASP A 13 6.25 -13.38 -6.89
CA ASP A 13 4.81 -13.58 -6.61
C ASP A 13 3.97 -12.30 -6.80
N VAL A 14 4.33 -11.45 -7.76
CA VAL A 14 3.67 -10.17 -8.00
C VAL A 14 2.19 -10.35 -8.37
N VAL A 15 1.31 -9.67 -7.62
CA VAL A 15 -0.13 -9.65 -7.85
C VAL A 15 -0.63 -8.23 -8.12
N LEU A 16 -1.51 -8.07 -9.12
CA LEU A 16 -2.22 -6.82 -9.37
C LEU A 16 -3.51 -6.81 -8.55
N LEU A 17 -3.58 -5.93 -7.53
CA LEU A 17 -4.72 -5.89 -6.63
C LEU A 17 -5.85 -4.98 -7.12
N HIS A 18 -5.50 -3.84 -7.70
CA HIS A 18 -6.45 -2.82 -8.11
C HIS A 18 -5.92 -2.05 -9.32
N TYR A 19 -6.77 -1.87 -10.33
CA TYR A 19 -6.47 -1.09 -11.52
C TYR A 19 -7.75 -0.43 -12.00
N GLU A 20 -7.77 0.90 -11.99
CA GLU A 20 -8.91 1.69 -12.43
C GLU A 20 -8.46 3.04 -12.97
N GLU A 21 -9.36 3.71 -13.70
CA GLU A 21 -9.22 5.12 -14.01
C GLU A 21 -9.41 5.96 -12.74
N ILE A 22 -8.59 7.00 -12.59
CA ILE A 22 -8.68 7.94 -11.46
C ILE A 22 -9.00 9.33 -12.00
N SER A 23 -9.83 10.07 -11.26
CA SER A 23 -10.11 11.49 -11.54
C SER A 23 -8.96 12.40 -11.11
N GLU A 24 -8.26 12.04 -10.03
CA GLU A 24 -7.16 12.82 -9.46
C GLU A 24 -6.15 11.95 -8.71
N ARG A 25 -4.97 12.51 -8.44
CA ARG A 25 -3.90 11.82 -7.72
C ARG A 25 -4.16 11.82 -6.22
N ARG A 26 -4.46 10.64 -5.66
CA ARG A 26 -4.57 10.43 -4.21
C ARG A 26 -3.24 10.57 -3.47
N PHE A 27 -2.14 10.18 -4.12
CA PHE A 27 -0.77 10.22 -3.56
C PHE A 27 0.13 11.24 -4.29
N GLY A 28 -0.37 12.46 -4.48
CA GLY A 28 0.33 13.51 -5.25
C GLY A 28 1.50 14.19 -4.53
N GLY A 29 1.60 14.05 -3.20
CA GLY A 29 2.55 14.79 -2.35
C GLY A 29 3.97 14.21 -2.26
N TRP A 30 4.25 13.07 -2.89
CA TRP A 30 5.57 12.42 -2.86
C TRP A 30 5.84 11.60 -4.13
N THR A 31 7.12 11.35 -4.41
CA THR A 31 7.53 10.49 -5.52
C THR A 31 7.36 9.00 -5.17
N MET A 32 7.74 8.59 -3.95
CA MET A 32 7.57 7.23 -3.43
C MET A 32 7.58 7.24 -1.90
N GLY A 33 6.41 7.03 -1.29
CA GLY A 33 6.27 6.92 0.15
C GLY A 33 6.66 5.54 0.65
N GLN A 34 7.39 5.47 1.78
CA GLN A 34 7.70 4.22 2.45
C GLN A 34 7.08 4.19 3.85
N VAL A 35 6.40 3.09 4.17
CA VAL A 35 5.85 2.84 5.50
C VAL A 35 6.77 1.87 6.24
N ASN A 36 7.06 2.16 7.50
CA ASN A 36 7.69 1.18 8.39
C ASN A 36 6.61 0.37 9.13
N MET A 37 6.35 -0.85 8.67
CA MET A 37 5.34 -1.75 9.24
C MET A 37 5.53 -2.02 10.75
N SER A 38 6.78 -1.99 11.26
CA SER A 38 7.06 -2.23 12.69
C SER A 38 6.57 -1.11 13.61
N ARG A 39 6.22 0.06 13.07
CA ARG A 39 5.77 1.23 13.85
C ARG A 39 4.30 1.57 13.63
N ILE A 40 3.58 0.77 12.83
CA ILE A 40 2.15 0.98 12.60
C ILE A 40 1.38 0.51 13.82
N ASN A 41 0.34 1.27 14.19
CA ASN A 41 -0.62 0.80 15.19
C ASN A 41 -1.38 -0.42 14.66
N THR A 42 -1.23 -1.56 15.33
CA THR A 42 -1.87 -2.82 14.99
C THR A 42 -3.38 -2.72 14.80
N SER A 43 -4.07 -1.81 15.51
CA SER A 43 -5.51 -1.62 15.35
C SER A 43 -5.90 -1.15 13.94
N ILE A 44 -5.03 -0.37 13.28
CA ILE A 44 -5.24 0.08 11.90
C ILE A 44 -5.18 -1.13 10.96
N LEU A 45 -4.22 -2.03 11.13
CA LEU A 45 -4.13 -3.24 10.29
C LEU A 45 -5.35 -4.14 10.49
N LEU A 46 -5.75 -4.37 11.75
CA LEU A 46 -6.91 -5.23 12.08
C LEU A 46 -8.25 -4.67 11.59
N LYS A 47 -8.33 -3.37 11.29
CA LYS A 47 -9.51 -2.76 10.66
C LYS A 47 -9.69 -3.21 9.20
N TYR A 48 -8.60 -3.58 8.54
CA TYR A 48 -8.57 -3.91 7.10
C TYR A 48 -8.11 -5.35 6.79
N ALA A 49 -7.60 -6.09 7.77
CA ALA A 49 -7.10 -7.45 7.61
C ALA A 49 -7.46 -8.32 8.83
N GLU A 50 -7.55 -9.63 8.64
CA GLU A 50 -7.84 -10.60 9.71
C GLU A 50 -6.68 -10.75 10.70
N LYS A 51 -5.47 -10.40 10.26
CA LYS A 51 -4.23 -10.53 11.02
C LYS A 51 -3.54 -9.17 11.15
N PRO A 52 -2.66 -8.99 12.16
CA PRO A 52 -1.89 -7.77 12.36
C PRO A 52 -0.74 -7.62 11.37
N GLU A 53 -0.95 -7.98 10.09
CA GLU A 53 0.05 -7.95 9.03
C GLU A 53 -0.59 -7.50 7.71
N LEU A 54 0.23 -6.86 6.87
CA LEU A 54 -0.18 -6.57 5.50
C LEU A 54 0.07 -7.81 4.63
N ASP A 55 -1.00 -8.54 4.34
CA ASP A 55 -0.96 -9.66 3.41
C ASP A 55 -1.77 -9.32 2.14
N PRO A 56 -1.10 -8.94 1.03
CA PRO A 56 -1.79 -8.57 -0.21
C PRO A 56 -2.53 -9.75 -0.88
N TYR A 57 -2.30 -10.99 -0.47
CA TYR A 57 -2.94 -12.17 -1.09
C TYR A 57 -4.27 -12.55 -0.45
N SER A 58 -4.54 -12.08 0.77
CA SER A 58 -5.79 -12.36 1.50
C SER A 58 -6.78 -11.21 1.51
N VAL A 59 -6.40 -10.03 1.00
CA VAL A 59 -7.27 -8.84 0.97
C VAL A 59 -7.54 -8.36 -0.45
N SER A 60 -8.70 -7.74 -0.65
CA SER A 60 -9.02 -7.10 -1.93
C SER A 60 -8.19 -5.84 -2.16
N GLY A 61 -8.04 -5.44 -3.42
CA GLY A 61 -7.35 -4.20 -3.77
C GLY A 61 -8.02 -2.93 -3.23
N LYS A 62 -9.35 -2.91 -3.14
CA LYS A 62 -10.09 -1.78 -2.52
C LYS A 62 -9.78 -1.64 -1.04
N VAL A 63 -9.72 -2.76 -0.31
CA VAL A 63 -9.37 -2.79 1.11
C VAL A 63 -7.91 -2.35 1.32
N SER A 64 -7.00 -2.85 0.48
CA SER A 64 -5.58 -2.43 0.50
C SER A 64 -5.43 -0.93 0.25
N LEU A 65 -6.18 -0.38 -0.71
CA LEU A 65 -6.15 1.05 -1.00
C LEU A 65 -6.65 1.88 0.18
N ALA A 66 -7.76 1.47 0.80
CA ALA A 66 -8.31 2.15 1.98
C ALA A 66 -7.32 2.14 3.17
N LEU A 67 -6.59 1.04 3.39
CA LEU A 67 -5.52 0.98 4.39
C LEU A 67 -4.41 2.00 4.08
N LEU A 68 -3.95 2.08 2.83
CA LEU A 68 -2.89 3.03 2.44
C LEU A 68 -3.33 4.50 2.63
N GLU A 69 -4.60 4.80 2.39
CA GLU A 69 -5.17 6.13 2.64
C GLU A 69 -5.19 6.49 4.13
N GLU A 70 -5.55 5.54 5.00
CA GLU A 70 -5.52 5.77 6.46
C GLU A 70 -4.08 5.92 6.98
N LEU A 71 -3.13 5.15 6.44
CA LEU A 71 -1.71 5.30 6.76
C LEU A 71 -1.16 6.67 6.32
N MET A 72 -1.63 7.20 5.19
CA MET A 72 -1.32 8.57 4.76
C MET A 72 -1.91 9.60 5.73
N ALA A 73 -3.19 9.49 6.07
CA ALA A 73 -3.89 10.43 6.96
C ALA A 73 -3.27 10.47 8.37
N THR A 74 -2.66 9.37 8.82
CA THR A 74 -1.98 9.26 10.12
C THR A 74 -0.48 9.60 10.06
N ALA A 75 0.02 10.14 8.93
CA ALA A 75 1.43 10.47 8.70
C ALA A 75 2.39 9.28 8.92
N SER A 76 1.91 8.05 8.73
CA SER A 76 2.70 6.82 8.85
C SER A 76 3.60 6.58 7.61
N ILE A 77 3.46 7.41 6.57
CA ILE A 77 4.21 7.34 5.33
C ILE A 77 5.34 8.37 5.34
N MET A 78 6.59 7.91 5.28
CA MET A 78 7.73 8.79 5.03
C MET A 78 7.90 9.00 3.52
N GLY A 79 7.64 10.20 3.04
CA GLY A 79 7.94 10.60 1.67
C GLY A 79 9.40 11.07 1.53
N ARG A 80 10.06 10.71 0.43
CA ARG A 80 11.17 11.52 -0.09
C ARG A 80 10.56 12.54 -1.06
N ALA A 81 10.83 13.82 -0.81
CA ALA A 81 10.50 14.92 -1.72
C ALA A 81 11.25 14.75 -3.04
#